data_AF-A0A9D9REU6-F1
#
_entry.id   AF-A0A9D9REU6-F1
#
_cell.length_a   1.000
_cell.length_b   1.000
_cell.length_c   1.000
_cell.angle_alpha   90.00
_cell.angle_beta   90.00
_cell.angle_gamma   90.00
#
_symmetry.space_group_name_H-M   'P 1'
#
loop_
_entity.id
_entity.type
_entity.pdbx_description
1 polymer ?
#
loop_
_entity_poly.entity_id
_entity_poly.type
_entity_poly.pdbx_seq_one_letter_code
_entity_poly.pdbx_strand_id
1 'polypeptide(L)'
;LDHALGMRETSLHTAGFIYGITGTTTAISAISWIFTKDWPLNIGGKPHFALPAWIPIIFELTVLFAAVGMVLTFCYLCQLAPGVKKHHFHKRATDDLFVMAIECTDKTNTDDLLALLKANGAVETDVQVAEEDWWFGTYDNEEAVTA
;
A
#
# COMPACT_ATOMS: atom_id res chain seq x y z
N LEU A 1 -6.32 -19.08 1.88
CA LEU A 1 -7.31 -18.21 2.55
C LEU A 1 -8.02 -17.34 1.54
N ASP A 2 -7.28 -16.62 0.68
CA ASP A 2 -7.83 -15.65 -0.28
C ASP A 2 -8.90 -16.21 -1.22
N HIS A 3 -8.72 -17.45 -1.71
CA HIS A 3 -9.75 -18.13 -2.51
C HIS A 3 -10.99 -18.48 -1.70
N ALA A 4 -10.84 -18.87 -0.43
CA ALA A 4 -11.94 -19.17 0.47
C ALA A 4 -12.68 -17.90 0.93
N LEU A 5 -11.97 -16.77 1.02
CA LEU A 5 -12.51 -15.45 1.33
C LEU A 5 -13.05 -14.72 0.08
N GLY A 6 -12.83 -15.25 -1.13
CA GLY A 6 -13.30 -14.66 -2.38
C GLY A 6 -12.66 -13.30 -2.73
N MET A 7 -11.46 -13.02 -2.21
CA MET A 7 -10.81 -11.72 -2.44
C MET A 7 -10.28 -11.60 -3.88
N ARG A 8 -10.43 -10.41 -4.47
CA ARG A 8 -9.87 -10.10 -5.78
C ARG A 8 -8.35 -9.88 -5.68
N GLU A 9 -7.60 -10.38 -6.65
CA GLU A 9 -6.16 -10.11 -6.74
C GLU A 9 -5.85 -8.60 -6.84
N THR A 10 -4.76 -8.21 -6.18
CA THR A 10 -4.35 -6.80 -6.13
C THR A 10 -3.75 -6.37 -7.48
N SER A 11 -4.11 -5.19 -7.96
CA SER A 11 -3.60 -4.62 -9.22
C SER A 11 -2.32 -3.80 -9.03
N LEU A 12 -1.56 -4.04 -7.96
CA LEU A 12 -0.36 -3.28 -7.61
C LEU A 12 0.75 -3.42 -8.66
N HIS A 13 0.82 -4.59 -9.30
CA HIS A 13 1.78 -4.86 -10.38
C HIS A 13 1.59 -3.92 -11.58
N THR A 14 0.34 -3.61 -11.94
CA THR A 14 0.04 -2.68 -13.04
C THR A 14 0.47 -1.25 -12.70
N ALA A 15 0.26 -0.82 -11.45
CA ALA A 15 0.74 0.49 -10.99
C ALA A 15 2.27 0.59 -11.06
N GLY A 16 2.98 -0.45 -10.61
CA GLY A 16 4.43 -0.53 -10.70
C GLY A 16 4.96 -0.40 -12.13
N PHE A 17 4.29 -1.03 -13.10
CA PHE A 17 4.64 -0.91 -14.52
C PHE A 17 4.48 0.53 -15.04
N ILE A 18 3.39 1.21 -14.67
CA ILE A 18 3.15 2.60 -15.06
C ILE A 18 4.24 3.50 -14.47
N TYR A 19 4.60 3.31 -13.19
CA TYR A 19 5.68 4.08 -12.57
C TYR A 19 7.03 3.85 -13.25
N GLY A 20 7.35 2.62 -13.65
CA GLY A 20 8.55 2.31 -14.42
C GLY A 20 8.60 3.02 -15.79
N ILE A 21 7.48 3.06 -16.53
CA ILE A 21 7.40 3.80 -17.80
C ILE A 21 7.62 5.30 -17.57
N THR A 22 7.02 5.87 -16.52
CA THR A 22 7.22 7.29 -16.20
C THR A 22 8.67 7.59 -15.83
N GLY A 23 9.34 6.72 -15.07
CA GLY A 23 10.77 6.87 -14.73
C GLY A 23 11.67 6.81 -15.96
N THR A 24 11.42 5.86 -16.86
CA THR A 24 12.17 5.74 -18.13
C THR A 24 11.98 6.97 -19.01
N THR A 25 10.75 7.45 -19.13
CA THR A 25 10.39 8.63 -19.94
C THR A 25 11.05 9.89 -19.39
N THR A 26 11.02 10.08 -18.07
CA THR A 26 11.68 11.20 -17.41
C THR A 26 13.20 11.15 -17.58
N ALA A 27 13.83 9.97 -17.45
CA ALA A 27 15.27 9.81 -17.63
C ALA A 27 15.71 10.21 -19.05
N ILE A 28 15.05 9.66 -20.07
CA ILE A 28 15.37 9.94 -21.47
C ILE A 28 15.15 11.41 -21.79
N SER A 29 14.03 11.99 -21.32
CA SER A 29 13.69 13.39 -21.58
C SER A 29 14.70 14.34 -20.93
N ALA A 30 15.06 14.11 -19.67
CA ALA A 30 16.01 14.94 -18.94
C ALA A 30 17.42 14.90 -19.55
N ILE A 31 17.92 13.70 -19.85
CA ILE A 31 19.24 13.51 -20.49
C ILE A 31 19.23 14.17 -21.88
N SER A 32 18.21 13.91 -22.69
CA SER A 32 18.11 14.49 -24.04
C SER A 32 18.08 16.02 -23.99
N TRP A 33 17.35 16.60 -23.04
CA TRP A 33 17.23 18.04 -22.89
C TRP A 33 18.57 18.70 -22.49
N ILE A 34 19.25 18.16 -21.48
CA ILE A 34 20.52 18.71 -20.98
C ILE A 34 21.60 18.67 -22.07
N PHE A 35 21.81 17.52 -22.71
CA PHE A 35 22.93 17.34 -23.64
C PHE A 35 22.66 17.86 -25.06
N THR A 36 21.40 18.12 -25.43
CA THR A 36 21.05 18.58 -26.78
C THR A 36 20.67 20.06 -26.83
N LYS A 37 20.02 20.58 -25.79
CA LYS A 37 19.42 21.92 -25.82
C LYS A 37 20.05 22.90 -24.84
N ASP A 38 20.25 22.49 -23.59
CA ASP A 38 20.71 23.40 -22.54
C ASP A 38 22.23 23.60 -22.60
N TRP A 39 22.99 22.50 -22.57
CA TRP A 39 24.46 22.57 -22.61
C TRP A 39 25.06 21.45 -23.47
N PRO A 40 25.24 21.70 -24.79
CA PRO A 40 25.94 20.75 -25.65
C PRO A 40 27.44 20.73 -25.30
N LEU A 41 27.84 19.75 -24.49
CA LEU A 41 29.25 19.48 -24.17
C LEU A 41 29.87 18.58 -25.24
N ASN A 42 31.05 18.95 -25.72
CA ASN A 42 31.91 18.06 -26.53
C ASN A 42 32.94 17.38 -25.63
N ILE A 43 32.67 16.14 -25.23
CA ILE A 43 33.56 15.33 -24.39
C ILE A 43 34.20 14.24 -25.26
N GLY A 44 35.45 14.46 -25.67
CA GLY A 44 36.26 13.46 -26.38
C GLY A 44 35.80 13.15 -27.81
N GLY A 45 35.12 14.07 -28.49
CA GLY A 45 34.72 13.93 -29.90
C GLY A 45 33.59 12.94 -30.16
N LYS A 46 32.94 12.42 -29.10
CA LYS A 46 31.79 11.51 -29.22
C LYS A 46 30.52 12.28 -29.57
N PRO A 47 29.55 11.66 -30.28
CA PRO A 47 28.27 12.29 -30.54
C PRO A 47 27.57 12.65 -29.22
N HIS A 48 26.91 13.82 -29.20
CA HIS A 48 26.26 14.38 -28.01
C HIS A 48 25.22 13.45 -27.35
N PHE A 49 24.73 12.44 -28.09
CA PHE A 49 23.80 11.44 -27.59
C PHE A 49 24.38 10.02 -27.68
N ALA A 50 25.40 9.74 -26.87
CA ALA A 50 26.02 8.42 -26.76
C ALA A 50 25.18 7.46 -25.90
N LEU A 51 24.05 6.97 -26.42
CA LEU A 51 23.08 6.09 -25.73
C LEU A 51 23.69 5.03 -24.79
N PRO A 52 24.74 4.26 -25.18
CA PRO A 52 25.30 3.21 -24.32
C PRO A 52 25.82 3.71 -22.96
N ALA A 53 26.28 4.96 -22.87
CA ALA A 53 26.80 5.53 -21.62
C ALA A 53 25.68 5.90 -20.62
N TRP A 54 24.46 6.08 -21.10
CA TRP A 54 23.31 6.54 -20.30
C TRP A 54 22.43 5.40 -19.80
N ILE A 55 22.61 4.18 -20.34
CA ILE A 55 21.82 2.99 -19.97
C ILE A 55 21.83 2.76 -18.45
N PRO A 56 22.98 2.83 -17.74
CA PRO A 56 22.99 2.64 -16.29
C PRO A 56 22.13 3.68 -15.57
N ILE A 57 22.18 4.95 -15.97
CA ILE A 57 21.42 6.04 -15.34
C ILE A 57 19.92 5.86 -15.58
N ILE A 58 19.53 5.52 -16.81
CA ILE A 58 18.13 5.26 -17.17
C ILE A 58 17.60 4.06 -16.36
N PHE A 59 18.38 2.99 -16.25
CA PHE A 59 18.02 1.81 -15.46
C PHE A 59 17.78 2.16 -13.98
N GLU A 60 18.72 2.85 -13.34
CA GLU A 60 18.59 3.23 -11.92
C GLU A 60 17.37 4.12 -11.69
N LEU A 61 17.08 5.09 -12.57
CA LEU A 61 15.92 5.97 -12.42
C LEU A 61 14.60 5.22 -12.60
N THR A 62 14.54 4.27 -13.54
CA THR A 62 13.35 3.42 -13.73
C THR A 62 13.08 2.56 -12.49
N VAL A 63 14.12 1.95 -11.91
CA VAL A 63 13.98 1.14 -10.69
C VAL A 63 13.59 2.01 -9.50
N LEU A 64 14.16 3.21 -9.37
CA LEU A 64 13.82 4.16 -8.31
C LEU A 64 12.34 4.57 -8.35
N PHE A 65 11.84 4.99 -9.51
CA PHE A 65 10.43 5.39 -9.67
C PHE A 65 9.47 4.22 -9.45
N ALA A 66 9.81 3.03 -9.96
CA ALA A 66 9.00 1.84 -9.74
C ALA A 66 8.92 1.47 -8.26
N ALA A 67 10.06 1.40 -7.57
CA ALA A 67 10.12 1.01 -6.16
C ALA A 67 9.42 2.03 -5.25
N VAL A 68 9.78 3.32 -5.37
CA VAL A 68 9.20 4.39 -4.53
C VAL A 68 7.70 4.56 -4.83
N GLY A 69 7.31 4.55 -6.11
CA GLY A 69 5.91 4.65 -6.52
C GLY A 69 5.06 3.53 -5.92
N MET A 70 5.50 2.26 -6.04
CA MET A 70 4.78 1.12 -5.47
C MET A 70 4.65 1.19 -3.95
N VAL A 71 5.73 1.57 -3.24
CA VAL A 71 5.69 1.70 -1.77
C VAL A 71 4.69 2.77 -1.35
N LEU A 72 4.69 3.92 -2.02
CA LEU A 72 3.74 4.99 -1.72
C LEU A 72 2.30 4.58 -2.01
N THR A 73 2.03 3.91 -3.13
CA THR A 73 0.70 3.38 -3.45
C THR A 73 0.25 2.34 -2.43
N PHE A 74 1.14 1.45 -2.01
CA PHE A 74 0.84 0.45 -0.99
C PHE A 74 0.48 1.11 0.35
N CYS A 75 1.31 2.05 0.82
CA CYS A 75 1.02 2.80 2.05
C CYS A 75 -0.30 3.56 1.96
N TYR A 76 -0.62 4.13 0.79
CA TYR A 76 -1.89 4.84 0.57
C TYR A 76 -3.10 3.89 0.60
N LEU A 77 -3.04 2.75 -0.10
CA LEU A 77 -4.13 1.77 -0.17
C LEU A 77 -4.38 1.08 1.17
N CYS A 78 -3.32 0.76 1.92
CA CYS A 78 -3.42 0.16 3.24
C CYS A 78 -3.61 1.21 4.36
N GLN A 79 -3.66 2.50 4.01
CA GLN A 79 -3.78 3.62 4.96
C GLN A 79 -2.73 3.56 6.08
N LEU A 80 -1.50 3.25 5.69
CA LEU A 80 -0.34 3.19 6.57
C LEU A 80 0.42 4.50 6.47
N ALA A 81 0.37 5.31 7.52
CA ALA A 81 1.21 6.49 7.65
C ALA A 81 1.71 6.64 9.08
N PRO A 82 2.89 7.25 9.29
CA PRO A 82 3.39 7.53 10.63
C PRO A 82 2.38 8.35 11.43
N GLY A 83 1.92 7.82 12.57
CA GLY A 83 0.94 8.49 13.43
C GLY A 83 -0.53 8.18 13.12
N VAL A 84 -0.84 7.35 12.13
CA VAL A 84 -2.20 6.84 11.93
C VAL A 84 -2.41 5.63 12.83
N LYS A 85 -3.38 5.72 13.74
CA LYS A 85 -3.87 4.57 14.49
C LYS A 85 -4.93 3.83 13.70
N LYS A 86 -4.88 2.50 13.77
CA LYS A 86 -5.95 1.60 13.33
C LYS A 86 -6.52 0.90 14.54
N HIS A 87 -7.81 0.62 14.50
CA HIS A 87 -8.48 -0.10 15.57
C HIS A 87 -7.91 -1.53 15.66
N HIS A 88 -7.48 -1.92 16.85
CA HIS A 88 -6.92 -3.24 17.12
C HIS A 88 -7.96 -4.10 17.84
N PHE A 89 -8.65 -4.98 17.11
CA PHE A 89 -9.70 -5.84 17.66
C PHE A 89 -9.23 -6.72 18.84
N HIS A 90 -7.97 -7.17 18.81
CA HIS A 90 -7.39 -7.92 19.92
C HIS A 90 -5.87 -7.73 19.99
N LYS A 91 -5.32 -7.46 21.19
CA LYS A 91 -3.88 -7.19 21.37
C LYS A 91 -2.98 -8.38 20.99
N ARG A 92 -3.50 -9.60 21.13
CA ARG A 92 -2.78 -10.85 20.81
C ARG A 92 -3.01 -11.33 19.37
N ALA A 93 -3.68 -10.54 18.53
CA ALA A 93 -3.90 -10.89 17.12
C ALA A 93 -2.60 -11.10 16.32
N THR A 94 -1.51 -10.47 16.76
CA THR A 94 -0.19 -10.58 16.12
C THR A 94 0.67 -11.70 16.71
N ASP A 95 0.30 -12.27 17.85
CA ASP A 95 1.10 -13.25 18.58
C ASP A 95 0.58 -14.68 18.38
N ASP A 96 -0.57 -15.01 18.95
CA ASP A 96 -1.04 -16.40 19.04
C ASP A 96 -2.50 -16.65 18.62
N LEU A 97 -3.32 -15.60 18.51
CA LEU A 97 -4.75 -15.72 18.18
C LEU A 97 -5.05 -15.23 16.77
N PHE A 98 -5.84 -16.00 16.01
CA PHE A 98 -6.43 -15.55 14.76
C PHE A 98 -7.76 -14.84 15.04
N VAL A 99 -7.86 -13.59 14.60
CA VAL A 99 -9.07 -12.77 14.78
C VAL A 99 -9.84 -12.73 13.46
N MET A 100 -11.14 -13.04 13.53
CA MET A 100 -12.08 -12.88 12.43
C MET A 100 -13.06 -11.76 12.78
N ALA A 101 -12.98 -10.64 12.07
CA ALA A 101 -13.93 -9.54 12.19
C ALA A 101 -15.04 -9.72 11.15
N ILE A 102 -16.30 -9.61 11.60
CA ILE A 102 -17.48 -9.64 10.73
C ILE A 102 -18.21 -8.32 10.97
N GLU A 103 -18.50 -7.60 9.89
CA GLU A 103 -19.26 -6.36 9.97
C GLU A 103 -20.73 -6.66 10.27
N CYS A 104 -21.23 -6.10 11.38
CA CYS A 104 -22.64 -6.23 11.77
C CYS A 104 -23.44 -5.06 11.20
N THR A 105 -24.11 -5.26 10.06
CA THR A 105 -25.08 -4.28 9.53
C THR A 105 -26.44 -4.40 10.25
N ASP A 106 -27.28 -3.36 10.21
CA ASP A 106 -28.66 -3.31 10.76
C ASP A 106 -29.58 -4.51 10.44
N LYS A 107 -29.25 -5.29 9.42
CA LYS A 107 -30.01 -6.48 8.98
C LYS A 107 -29.56 -7.77 9.65
N THR A 108 -28.49 -7.73 10.45
CA THR A 108 -27.83 -8.91 10.99
C THR A 108 -28.15 -9.03 12.47
N ASN A 109 -28.66 -10.19 12.89
CA ASN A 109 -28.91 -10.45 14.30
C ASN A 109 -27.60 -10.85 14.99
N THR A 110 -27.14 -10.02 15.93
CA THR A 110 -25.89 -10.23 16.66
C THR A 110 -25.91 -11.52 17.48
N ASP A 111 -27.05 -11.86 18.08
CA ASP A 111 -27.18 -13.02 18.97
C ASP A 111 -27.06 -14.35 18.21
N ASP A 112 -27.69 -14.42 17.03
CA ASP A 112 -27.61 -15.59 16.17
C ASP A 112 -26.19 -15.78 15.61
N LEU A 113 -25.50 -14.67 15.29
CA LEU A 113 -24.09 -14.70 14.86
C LEU A 113 -23.18 -15.23 15.97
N LEU A 114 -23.34 -14.73 17.20
CA LEU A 114 -22.56 -15.19 18.35
C LEU A 114 -22.79 -16.67 18.63
N ALA A 115 -24.03 -17.15 18.52
CA ALA A 115 -24.35 -18.56 18.67
C ALA A 115 -23.69 -19.41 17.57
N LEU A 116 -23.72 -18.94 16.32
CA LEU A 116 -23.10 -19.62 15.18
C LEU A 116 -21.58 -19.69 15.32
N LEU A 117 -20.93 -18.60 15.76
CA LEU A 117 -19.49 -18.56 16.00
C LEU A 117 -19.07 -19.51 17.13
N LYS A 118 -19.81 -19.53 18.24
CA LYS A 118 -19.56 -20.47 19.35
C LYS A 118 -19.74 -21.93 18.92
N ALA A 119 -20.75 -22.22 18.10
CA ALA A 119 -20.97 -23.57 17.57
C ALA A 119 -19.83 -24.04 16.65
N ASN A 120 -19.17 -23.12 15.94
CA ASN A 120 -18.06 -23.42 15.03
C ASN A 120 -16.66 -23.32 15.69
N GLY A 121 -16.59 -23.23 17.02
CA GLY A 121 -15.33 -23.33 17.77
C GLY A 121 -14.62 -22.01 18.06
N ALA A 122 -15.33 -20.88 18.05
CA ALA A 122 -14.76 -19.61 18.53
C ALA A 122 -14.38 -19.71 20.01
N VAL A 123 -13.12 -19.43 20.32
CA VAL A 123 -12.57 -19.46 21.69
C VAL A 123 -13.05 -18.25 22.50
N GLU A 124 -13.17 -17.09 21.85
CA GLU A 124 -13.61 -15.83 22.42
C GLU A 124 -14.45 -15.06 21.39
N THR A 125 -15.47 -14.35 21.86
CA THR A 125 -16.37 -13.55 21.01
C THR A 125 -16.64 -12.22 21.69
N ASP A 126 -16.36 -11.11 21.00
CA ASP A 126 -16.56 -9.76 21.51
C ASP A 126 -17.23 -8.88 20.45
N VAL A 127 -18.00 -7.87 20.90
CA VAL A 127 -18.72 -6.93 20.04
C VAL A 127 -18.13 -5.54 20.25
N GLN A 128 -17.36 -5.08 19.27
CA GLN A 128 -16.68 -3.78 19.31
C GLN A 128 -17.21 -2.86 18.21
N VAL A 129 -17.25 -1.55 18.50
CA VAL A 129 -17.60 -0.51 17.53
C VAL A 129 -16.29 0.08 17.00
N ALA A 130 -16.04 -0.08 15.70
CA ALA A 130 -14.86 0.46 15.04
C ALA A 130 -15.13 1.86 14.47
N GLU A 131 -14.17 2.78 14.59
CA GLU A 131 -14.25 4.09 13.91
C GLU A 131 -14.15 3.91 12.38
N GLU A 132 -15.01 4.63 11.63
CA GLU A 132 -15.07 4.59 10.17
C GLU A 132 -14.12 5.60 9.49
N ASP A 133 -13.41 6.44 10.27
CA ASP A 133 -12.69 7.58 9.73
C ASP A 133 -11.45 7.17 8.89
N TRP A 134 -11.41 7.68 7.66
CA TRP A 134 -10.50 7.24 6.61
C TRP A 134 -9.03 7.63 6.87
N TRP A 135 -8.73 8.75 7.56
CA TRP A 135 -7.34 9.23 7.80
C TRP A 135 -7.05 9.90 9.15
N PHE A 136 -8.03 10.50 9.83
CA PHE A 136 -7.77 11.39 10.97
C PHE A 136 -7.98 10.76 12.35
N GLY A 137 -7.76 9.45 12.48
CA GLY A 137 -7.76 8.77 13.78
C GLY A 137 -6.63 9.30 14.67
N THR A 138 -6.92 10.35 15.44
CA THR A 138 -5.98 10.97 16.39
C THR A 138 -5.94 10.17 17.68
N TYR A 139 -4.76 10.09 18.30
CA TYR A 139 -4.53 9.43 19.60
C TYR A 139 -5.36 10.01 20.76
N ASP A 140 -6.03 11.14 20.55
CA ASP A 140 -6.78 11.92 21.53
C ASP A 140 -8.19 11.35 21.80
N ASN A 141 -8.73 10.55 20.88
CA ASN A 141 -9.99 9.84 21.13
C ASN A 141 -9.65 8.58 21.95
N GLU A 142 -9.95 8.60 23.24
CA GLU A 142 -9.93 7.39 24.06
C GLU A 142 -11.02 6.45 23.53
N GLU A 143 -10.61 5.43 22.76
CA GLU A 143 -11.46 4.29 22.43
C GLU A 143 -11.99 3.72 23.75
N ALA A 144 -13.30 3.89 23.99
CA ALA A 144 -13.99 3.19 25.07
C ALA A 144 -14.02 1.71 24.72
N VAL A 145 -12.91 1.01 24.99
CA VAL A 145 -12.84 -0.44 24.99
C VAL A 145 -13.66 -0.89 26.20
N THR A 146 -14.97 -0.95 26.05
CA THR A 146 -15.83 -1.60 27.03
C THR A 146 -15.57 -3.10 26.95
N ALA A 147 -14.80 -3.59 27.92
CA ALA A 147 -14.69 -5.00 28.26
C ALA A 147 -16.03 -5.56 28.79
#